data_AF-A0A5C9E2X4-F1
#
_entry.id   AF-A0A5C9E2X4-F1
#
_cell.length_a   1.000
_cell.length_b   1.000
_cell.length_c   1.000
_cell.angle_alpha   90.00
_cell.angle_beta   90.00
_cell.angle_gamma   90.00
#
_symmetry.space_group_name_H-M   'P 1'
#
loop_
_entity.id
_entity.type
_entity.pdbx_description
1 polymer ?
#
loop_
_entity_poly.entity_id
_entity_poly.type
_entity_poly.pdbx_seq_one_letter_code
_entity_poly.pdbx_strand_id
1 'polypeptide(L)'
;MQINSILQMVAISVIIAGIVFVILGILQSRKSSQDSEMKSESKGIILLGPIPIVWGFGDRGKILMMVLFIVIVSIYFVLYLL
;
A
#
# COMPACT_ATOMS: atom_id res chain seq x y z
N MET A 1 6.32 -32.09 -10.59
CA MET A 1 5.01 -31.69 -10.04
C MET A 1 5.06 -31.15 -8.60
N GLN A 2 6.02 -31.52 -7.73
CA GLN A 2 6.05 -31.06 -6.33
C GLN A 2 6.56 -29.61 -6.12
N ILE A 3 7.43 -29.10 -7.00
CA ILE A 3 7.96 -27.72 -6.91
C ILE A 3 6.83 -26.69 -6.99
N ASN A 4 5.80 -26.98 -7.78
CA ASN A 4 4.64 -26.10 -7.94
C ASN A 4 3.87 -25.93 -6.62
N SER A 5 3.80 -26.98 -5.80
CA SER A 5 3.06 -26.96 -4.53
C SER A 5 3.76 -26.12 -3.47
N ILE A 6 5.10 -26.18 -3.39
CA ILE A 6 5.88 -25.38 -2.44
C ILE A 6 5.83 -23.91 -2.84
N LEU A 7 6.02 -23.61 -4.13
CA LEU A 7 6.00 -22.24 -4.62
C LEU A 7 4.62 -21.59 -4.44
N GLN A 8 3.53 -22.36 -4.64
CA GLN A 8 2.17 -21.89 -4.35
C GLN A 8 1.94 -21.62 -2.86
N MET A 9 2.41 -22.51 -1.97
CA MET A 9 2.31 -22.27 -0.52
C MET A 9 3.07 -21.01 -0.08
N VAL A 10 4.26 -20.77 -0.63
CA VAL A 10 5.05 -19.57 -0.35
C VAL A 10 4.37 -18.31 -0.92
N ALA A 11 3.81 -18.38 -2.13
CA ALA A 11 3.09 -17.24 -2.71
C ALA A 11 1.86 -16.87 -1.86
N ILE A 12 1.06 -17.87 -1.46
CA ILE A 12 -0.13 -17.66 -0.63
C ILE A 12 0.25 -17.10 0.74
N SER A 13 1.31 -17.60 1.37
CA SER A 13 1.75 -17.11 2.69
C SER A 13 2.21 -15.65 2.63
N VAL A 14 2.93 -15.26 1.58
CA VAL A 14 3.37 -13.88 1.36
C VAL A 14 2.17 -12.96 1.12
N ILE A 15 1.17 -13.37 0.32
CA ILE A 15 -0.04 -12.59 0.09
C ILE A 15 -0.81 -12.38 1.39
N ILE A 16 -1.02 -13.44 2.18
CA ILE A 16 -1.71 -13.36 3.47
C ILE A 16 -0.96 -12.43 4.43
N ALA A 17 0.36 -12.56 4.53
CA ALA A 17 1.17 -11.69 5.37
C ALA A 17 1.06 -10.21 4.94
N GLY A 18 1.07 -9.95 3.64
CA GLY A 18 0.88 -8.62 3.07
C GLY A 18 -0.48 -8.02 3.45
N ILE A 19 -1.56 -8.79 3.34
CA ILE A 19 -2.91 -8.36 3.74
C ILE A 19 -2.96 -8.03 5.24
N VAL A 20 -2.33 -8.85 6.09
CA VAL A 20 -2.28 -8.60 7.54
C VAL A 20 -1.52 -7.30 7.85
N PHE A 21 -0.36 -7.08 7.24
CA PHE A 21 0.40 -5.84 7.43
C PHE A 21 -0.37 -4.59 6.96
N VAL A 22 -1.10 -4.72 5.84
CA VAL A 22 -2.00 -3.67 5.34
C VAL A 22 -3.07 -3.33 6.37
N ILE A 23 -3.76 -4.33 6.92
CA ILE A 23 -4.80 -4.13 7.93
C ILE A 23 -4.22 -3.48 9.20
N LEU A 24 -3.07 -3.97 9.68
CA LEU A 24 -2.38 -3.41 10.85
C LEU A 24 -1.96 -1.95 10.62
N GLY A 25 -1.45 -1.62 9.43
CA GLY A 25 -1.10 -0.24 9.06
C GLY A 25 -2.31 0.70 9.07
N ILE A 26 -3.46 0.23 8.56
CA ILE A 26 -4.71 1.01 8.58
C ILE A 26 -5.20 1.22 10.03
N LEU A 27 -5.18 0.17 10.86
CA LEU A 27 -5.60 0.25 12.26
C LEU A 27 -4.71 1.20 13.07
N GLN A 28 -3.39 1.15 12.86
CA GLN A 28 -2.44 2.03 13.53
C GLN A 28 -2.60 3.49 13.08
N SER A 29 -2.83 3.73 11.78
CA SER A 29 -3.11 5.06 11.25
C SER A 29 -4.38 5.66 11.86
N ARG A 30 -5.48 4.90 11.94
CA ARG A 30 -6.73 5.37 12.57
C ARG A 30 -6.59 5.74 14.04
N LYS A 31 -5.74 5.02 14.79
CA LYS A 31 -5.44 5.35 16.19
C LYS A 31 -4.67 6.67 16.33
N SER A 32 -3.85 7.03 15.34
CA SER A 32 -3.11 8.29 15.31
C SER A 32 -3.96 9.49 14.88
N SER A 33 -5.04 9.28 14.12
CA SER A 33 -5.89 10.36 13.61
C SER A 33 -6.89 10.91 14.64
N GLN A 34 -7.00 10.32 15.83
CA GLN A 34 -7.95 10.77 16.87
C GLN A 34 -7.44 12.01 17.65
N ASP A 35 -6.18 12.41 17.47
CA ASP A 35 -5.49 13.46 18.26
C ASP A 35 -5.00 14.68 17.46
N SER A 36 -5.38 14.85 16.19
CA SER A 36 -4.89 16.00 15.38
C SER A 36 -6.02 16.88 14.87
N GLU A 37 -6.46 17.79 15.74
CA GLU A 37 -7.11 19.03 15.34
C GLU A 37 -6.24 19.80 14.33
N MET A 38 -6.88 20.25 13.25
CA MET A 38 -6.49 21.39 12.39
C MET A 38 -4.99 21.65 12.22
N LYS A 39 -4.34 20.98 11.24
CA LYS A 39 -3.13 21.54 10.61
C LYS A 39 -3.30 21.58 9.10
N SER A 40 -3.27 22.79 8.57
CA SER A 40 -3.30 23.13 7.15
C SER A 40 -2.33 22.25 6.37
N GLU A 41 -2.87 21.28 5.61
CA GLU A 41 -2.09 20.42 4.72
C GLU A 41 -1.64 21.25 3.50
N SER A 42 -0.40 21.78 3.53
CA SER A 42 0.25 22.25 2.32
C SER A 42 0.59 21.04 1.44
N LYS A 43 -0.34 20.67 0.55
CA LYS A 43 -0.18 19.54 -0.37
C LYS A 43 0.78 19.93 -1.48
N GLY A 44 1.80 19.09 -1.73
CA GLY A 44 2.79 19.34 -2.77
C GLY A 44 3.33 18.06 -3.38
N ILE A 45 3.58 18.09 -4.69
CA ILE A 45 4.27 17.03 -5.43
C ILE A 45 5.51 17.68 -6.03
N ILE A 46 6.70 17.22 -5.64
CA ILE A 46 7.97 17.66 -6.21
C ILE A 46 8.51 16.53 -7.08
N LEU A 47 8.79 16.80 -8.35
CA LEU A 47 9.45 15.85 -9.25
C LEU A 47 10.97 16.01 -9.12
N LEU A 48 11.63 15.05 -8.47
CA LEU A 48 13.09 14.93 -8.47
C LEU A 48 13.48 14.02 -9.63
N GLY A 49 13.65 14.62 -10.80
CA GLY A 49 13.81 13.87 -12.05
C GLY A 49 12.58 13.00 -12.32
N PRO A 50 12.72 11.71 -12.64
CA PRO A 50 11.58 10.82 -12.88
C PRO A 50 10.88 10.34 -11.60
N ILE A 51 11.38 10.70 -10.41
CA ILE A 51 10.85 10.22 -9.13
C ILE A 51 9.96 11.30 -8.50
N PRO A 52 8.63 11.12 -8.49
CA PRO A 52 7.72 12.02 -7.78
C PRO A 52 7.83 11.83 -6.26
N ILE A 53 8.18 12.89 -5.54
CA ILE A 53 8.11 12.96 -4.08
C ILE A 53 6.83 13.69 -3.68
N VAL A 54 5.93 12.94 -3.05
CA VAL A 54 4.62 13.40 -2.57
C VAL A 54 4.71 13.72 -1.07
N TRP A 55 4.39 14.94 -0.68
CA TRP A 55 4.40 15.39 0.73
C TRP A 55 3.15 16.20 1.06
N GLY A 56 2.79 16.24 2.35
CA GLY A 56 1.68 17.04 2.85
C GLY A 56 0.30 16.46 2.58
N PHE A 57 0.19 15.33 1.90
CA PHE A 57 -1.02 14.53 1.92
C PHE A 57 -1.00 13.74 3.23
N GLY A 58 -1.86 14.09 4.20
CA GLY A 58 -1.92 13.41 5.48
C GLY A 58 -2.44 11.97 5.36
N ASP A 59 -3.19 11.50 6.34
CA ASP A 59 -3.65 10.10 6.36
C ASP A 59 -4.45 9.70 5.10
N ARG A 60 -5.13 10.67 4.47
CA ARG A 60 -5.85 10.46 3.20
C ARG A 60 -4.90 10.18 2.02
N GLY A 61 -3.71 10.78 2.00
CA GLY A 61 -2.68 10.54 0.98
C GLY A 61 -2.06 9.16 1.07
N LYS A 62 -1.79 8.72 2.29
CA LYS A 62 -1.27 7.38 2.57
C LYS A 62 -2.27 6.31 2.13
N ILE A 63 -3.56 6.49 2.43
CA ILE A 63 -4.62 5.58 1.98
C ILE A 63 -4.71 5.57 0.45
N LEU A 64 -4.63 6.73 -0.21
CA LEU A 64 -4.70 6.80 -1.67
C LEU A 64 -3.52 6.08 -2.35
N MET A 65 -2.30 6.27 -1.84
CA MET A 65 -1.11 5.57 -2.35
C MET A 65 -1.16 4.07 -2.09
N MET A 66 -1.70 3.67 -0.95
CA MET A 66 -1.91 2.26 -0.60
C MET A 66 -2.93 1.59 -1.53
N VAL A 67 -4.05 2.26 -1.81
CA VAL A 67 -5.05 1.77 -2.78
C VAL A 67 -4.42 1.69 -4.17
N LEU A 68 -3.67 2.70 -4.59
CA LEU A 68 -2.99 2.70 -5.89
C LEU A 68 -2.00 1.53 -6.02
N PHE A 69 -1.23 1.26 -4.96
CA PHE A 69 -0.30 0.13 -4.92
C PHE A 69 -1.02 -1.22 -5.02
N ILE A 70 -2.12 -1.39 -4.27
CA ILE A 70 -2.94 -2.62 -4.32
C ILE A 70 -3.52 -2.85 -5.73
N VAL A 71 -3.97 -1.79 -6.39
CA VAL A 71 -4.50 -1.85 -7.76
C VAL A 71 -3.41 -2.26 -8.75
N ILE A 72 -2.23 -1.64 -8.68
CA ILE A 72 -1.09 -1.98 -9.55
C ILE A 72 -0.66 -3.43 -9.36
N VAL A 73 -0.53 -3.88 -8.10
CA VAL A 73 -0.15 -5.27 -7.80
C VAL A 73 -1.22 -6.26 -8.27
N SER A 74 -2.51 -5.92 -8.09
CA SER A 74 -3.61 -6.78 -8.55
C SER A 74 -3.64 -6.89 -10.08
N ILE A 75 -3.44 -5.77 -10.80
CA ILE A 75 -3.34 -5.77 -12.27
C ILE A 75 -2.16 -6.62 -12.73
N TYR A 76 -0.99 -6.45 -12.10
CA TYR A 76 0.18 -7.26 -12.42
C TYR A 76 -0.07 -8.75 -12.18
N PHE A 77 -0.73 -9.10 -11.07
CA PHE A 77 -1.07 -10.48 -10.75
C PHE A 77 -2.05 -11.08 -11.76
N VAL A 78 -3.08 -10.33 -12.17
CA VAL A 78 -4.03 -10.76 -13.21
C VAL A 78 -3.34 -10.95 -14.55
N LEU A 79 -2.48 -10.00 -14.97
CA LEU A 79 -1.74 -10.10 -16.23
C LEU A 79 -0.71 -11.24 -16.25
N TYR A 80 -0.16 -11.62 -15.10
CA TYR A 80 0.78 -12.73 -15.01
C TYR A 80 0.09 -14.09 -14.96
N LEU A 81 -1.15 -14.14 -14.48
CA LEU A 81 -1.93 -15.37 -14.30
C LEU A 81 -2.83 -15.67 -15.51
N LEU A 82 -3.14 -14.67 -16.35
CA LEU A 82 -3.83 -14.79 -17.63
C LEU A 82 -2.84 -15.10 -18.77
#